data_AF-A0A0L8HLK9-F1
#
_entry.id   AF-A0A0L8HLK9-F1
#
_cell.length_a   1.000
_cell.length_b   1.000
_cell.length_c   1.000
_cell.angle_alpha   90.00
_cell.angle_beta   90.00
_cell.angle_gamma   90.00
#
_symmetry.space_group_name_H-M   'P 1'
#
loop_
_entity.id
_entity.type
_entity.pdbx_description
1 polymer ?
#
loop_
_entity_poly.entity_id
_entity_poly.type
_entity_poly.pdbx_seq_one_letter_code
_entity_poly.pdbx_strand_id
1 'polypeptide(L)' 'MILFFISGTDESAIIFIISKRTNNQRQQIAQMFKTMYGKDLIKDLKSELSGNFENVVLAMFKTPAYFDAWSLHESIS' A
#
# COMPACT_ATOMS: atom_id res chain seq x y z
N MET A 1 -14.18 15.73 -12.97
CA MET A 1 -12.71 15.86 -13.02
C MET A 1 -12.31 16.81 -11.90
N ILE A 2 -12.11 16.30 -10.68
CA ILE A 2 -11.70 17.14 -9.56
C ILE A 2 -10.25 16.76 -9.25
N LEU A 3 -9.37 17.69 -9.59
CA LEU A 3 -7.96 17.70 -9.23
C LEU A 3 -7.88 17.92 -7.71
N PHE A 4 -7.71 16.86 -6.92
CA PHE A 4 -7.35 16.99 -5.50
C PHE A 4 -5.85 16.71 -5.35
N PHE A 5 -5.14 17.80 -5.09
CA PHE A 5 -3.86 17.93 -4.38
C PHE A 5 -2.60 17.25 -4.95
N ILE A 6 -1.71 18.15 -5.36
CA ILE A 6 -0.33 17.93 -5.75
C ILE A 6 0.47 17.66 -4.47
N SER A 7 0.62 16.39 -4.10
CA SER A 7 1.81 15.89 -3.40
C SER A 7 2.61 15.09 -4.44
N GLY A 8 3.93 15.02 -4.34
CA GLY A 8 4.82 14.46 -5.38
C GLY A 8 4.58 12.99 -5.77
N THR A 9 3.59 12.33 -5.17
CA THR A 9 3.22 10.94 -5.38
C THR A 9 1.91 10.83 -6.17
N ASP A 10 1.91 10.04 -7.23
CA ASP A 10 0.71 9.78 -8.05
C ASP A 10 -0.24 8.81 -7.34
N GLU A 11 -1.06 9.36 -6.44
CA GLU A 11 -2.09 8.62 -5.70
C GLU A 11 -3.08 7.92 -6.63
N SER A 12 -3.34 8.50 -7.82
CA SER A 12 -4.24 7.91 -8.81
C SER A 12 -3.66 6.61 -9.38
N ALA A 13 -2.36 6.60 -9.67
CA ALA A 13 -1.66 5.38 -10.09
C ALA A 13 -1.66 4.31 -8.98
N ILE A 14 -1.46 4.70 -7.72
CA ILE A 14 -1.53 3.78 -6.58
C ILE A 14 -2.93 3.14 -6.47
N ILE A 15 -3.98 3.95 -6.53
CA ILE A 15 -5.38 3.48 -6.50
C ILE A 15 -5.65 2.55 -7.67
N PHE A 16 -5.17 2.88 -8.87
CA PHE A 16 -5.34 2.04 -10.05
C PHE A 16 -4.70 0.67 -9.88
N ILE A 17 -3.48 0.59 -9.34
CA ILE A 17 -2.79 -0.68 -9.09
C ILE A 17 -3.55 -1.49 -8.04
N ILE A 18 -3.93 -0.89 -6.91
CA ILE A 18 -4.57 -1.60 -5.81
C ILE A 18 -5.97 -2.10 -6.19
N SER A 19 -6.75 -1.30 -6.94
CA SER A 19 -8.11 -1.63 -7.35
C SER A 19 -8.19 -2.66 -8.48
N LYS A 20 -7.14 -2.81 -9.29
CA LYS A 20 -7.11 -3.71 -10.45
C LYS A 20 -6.22 -4.94 -10.26
N ARG A 21 -5.72 -5.21 -9.05
CA ARG A 21 -4.84 -6.35 -8.76
C ARG A 21 -5.29 -7.13 -7.53
N THR A 22 -5.19 -8.46 -7.62
CA THR A 22 -5.42 -9.35 -6.48
C THR A 22 -4.33 -9.17 -5.43
N ASN A 23 -4.58 -9.62 -4.20
CA ASN A 23 -3.56 -9.54 -3.13
C ASN A 23 -2.27 -10.28 -3.52
N ASN A 24 -2.39 -11.48 -4.10
CA ASN A 24 -1.23 -12.25 -4.58
C ASN A 24 -0.41 -11.47 -5.63
N GLN A 25 -1.08 -10.79 -6.56
CA GLN A 25 -0.38 -9.93 -7.54
C GLN A 25 0.31 -8.73 -6.86
N ARG A 26 -0.32 -8.14 -5.84
CA ARG A 26 0.29 -7.06 -5.04
C ARG A 26 1.54 -7.54 -4.29
N GLN A 27 1.53 -8.75 -3.74
CA GLN A 27 2.72 -9.36 -3.11
C GLN A 27 3.86 -9.51 -4.13
N GLN A 28 3.55 -10.00 -5.33
CA GLN A 28 4.54 -10.13 -6.41
C GLN A 28 5.09 -8.78 -6.86
N ILE A 29 4.24 -7.75 -6.94
CA ILE A 29 4.67 -6.38 -7.27
C ILE A 29 5.63 -5.84 -6.21
N ALA A 30 5.32 -5.98 -4.93
CA ALA A 30 6.20 -5.53 -3.84
C ALA A 30 7.57 -6.25 -3.89
N GLN A 31 7.56 -7.57 -4.13
CA GLN A 31 8.79 -8.35 -4.26
C GLN A 31 9.62 -7.95 -5.50
N MET A 32 8.95 -7.72 -6.63
CA MET A 32 9.61 -7.30 -7.86
C MET A 32 10.18 -5.88 -7.74
N PHE A 33 9.46 -4.96 -7.09
CA PHE A 33 9.92 -3.60 -6.82
C PHE A 33 11.22 -3.61 -6.01
N LYS A 34 11.29 -4.45 -4.97
CA LYS A 34 12.51 -4.67 -4.18
C LYS A 34 13.66 -5.22 -5.01
N THR A 35 13.36 -6.14 -5.93
CA THR A 35 14.37 -6.75 -6.81
C THR A 35 14.91 -5.76 -7.84
N MET A 36 14.04 -4.96 -8.46
CA MET A 36 14.42 -4.04 -9.54
C MET A 36 15.10 -2.76 -9.02
N TYR A 37 14.64 -2.23 -7.89
CA TYR A 37 15.07 -0.91 -7.40
C TYR A 37 15.85 -0.96 -6.08
N GLY A 38 15.95 -2.12 -5.43
CA GLY A 38 16.63 -2.26 -4.13
C GLY A 38 15.92 -1.54 -2.98
N LYS A 39 14.67 -1.10 -3.17
CA LYS A 39 13.87 -0.34 -2.20
C LYS A 39 12.68 -1.15 -1.69
N ASP A 40 12.21 -0.82 -0.49
CA ASP A 40 11.01 -1.43 0.07
C ASP A 40 9.79 -0.59 -0.31
N LEU A 41 8.97 -1.10 -1.23
CA LEU A 41 7.77 -0.41 -1.71
C LEU A 41 6.85 0.02 -0.56
N ILE A 42 6.67 -0.82 0.45
CA ILE A 42 5.75 -0.56 1.55
C ILE A 42 6.29 0.53 2.45
N LYS A 43 7.61 0.54 2.67
CA LYS A 43 8.29 1.61 3.40
C LYS A 43 8.22 2.95 2.66
N ASP A 44 8.44 2.94 1.34
CA ASP A 44 8.39 4.15 0.52
C ASP A 44 6.95 4.71 0.48
N LEU A 45 5.94 3.84 0.33
CA LEU A 45 4.54 4.26 0.43
C LEU A 45 4.20 4.86 1.80
N LYS A 46 4.77 4.30 2.89
CA LYS A 46 4.58 4.81 4.24
C LYS A 46 5.21 6.20 4.45
N SER A 47 6.31 6.52 3.78
CA SER A 47 6.93 7.86 3.90
C SER A 47 6.23 8.93 3.07
N GLU A 48 5.56 8.54 1.99
CA GLU A 48 4.93 9.46 1.03
C GLU A 48 3.44 9.70 1.31
N LEU A 49 2.75 8.71 1.87
CA LEU A 49 1.32 8.80 2.18
C LEU A 49 1.11 9.18 3.64
N SER A 50 -0.06 9.75 3.93
CA SER A 50 -0.45 10.04 5.31
C SER A 50 -1.94 9.81 5.56
N GLY A 51 -2.30 9.64 6.84
CA GLY A 51 -3.68 9.58 7.30
C GLY A 51 -4.44 8.33 6.84
N ASN A 52 -5.74 8.48 6.60
CA ASN A 52 -6.61 7.34 6.26
C ASN A 52 -6.22 6.65 4.94
N PHE A 53 -5.70 7.42 3.98
CA PHE A 53 -5.30 6.86 2.69
C PHE A 53 -4.08 5.95 2.83
N GLU A 54 -3.06 6.37 3.59
CA GLU A 54 -1.90 5.55 3.96
C GLU A 54 -2.36 4.22 4.58
N ASN A 55 -3.22 4.28 5.60
CA ASN A 55 -3.69 3.10 6.32
C ASN A 55 -4.35 2.08 5.38
N VAL A 56 -5.22 2.55 4.48
CA VAL A 56 -5.91 1.68 3.51
C VAL A 56 -4.92 1.09 2.50
N VAL A 57 -3.99 1.89 1.98
CA VAL A 57 -2.98 1.42 1.02
C VAL A 57 -2.10 0.35 1.66
N LEU A 58 -1.56 0.61 2.86
CA LEU A 58 -0.69 -0.33 3.57
C LEU A 58 -1.45 -1.62 3.95
N ALA A 59 -2.70 -1.52 4.39
CA ALA A 59 -3.55 -2.67 4.67
C ALA A 59 -3.73 -3.56 3.42
N MET A 60 -3.97 -2.93 2.27
CA MET A 60 -4.17 -3.61 1.00
C MET A 60 -2.91 -4.36 0.50
N PHE A 61 -1.72 -4.01 0.95
CA PHE A 61 -0.49 -4.73 0.63
C PHE A 61 -0.13 -5.84 1.64
N LYS A 62 -0.86 -6.00 2.74
CA LYS A 62 -0.67 -7.13 3.67
C LYS A 62 -1.32 -8.39 3.13
N THR A 63 -0.75 -9.57 3.42
CA THR A 63 -1.47 -10.83 3.16
C THR A 63 -2.71 -10.92 4.05
N PRO A 64 -3.78 -11.63 3.65
CA PRO A 64 -5.01 -11.70 4.44
C PRO A 64 -4.75 -12.15 5.88
N ALA A 65 -4.00 -13.23 6.09
CA ALA A 65 -3.66 -13.74 7.42
C ALA A 65 -2.87 -12.71 8.26
N TYR A 66 -1.94 -11.98 7.64
CA TYR A 66 -1.19 -10.93 8.35
C TYR A 66 -2.09 -9.74 8.69
N PHE A 67 -2.97 -9.33 7.78
CA PHE A 67 -3.91 -8.25 8.03
C PHE A 67 -4.87 -8.59 9.18
N ASP A 68 -5.39 -9.82 9.22
CA ASP A 68 -6.24 -10.29 10.31
C ASP A 68 -5.50 -10.27 11.65
N ALA A 69 -4.29 -10.84 11.69
CA ALA A 69 -3.45 -10.84 12.89
C ALA A 69 -3.09 -9.42 13.36
N TRP A 70 -2.76 -8.54 12.41
CA TRP A 70 -2.48 -7.12 12.70
C TRP A 70 -3.72 -6.41 13.25
N SER A 71 -4.89 -6.61 12.63
CA SER A 71 -6.14 -5.97 13.06
C SER A 71 -6.56 -6.41 14.46
N LEU A 72 -6.38 -7.70 14.79
CA LEU A 72 -6.59 -8.22 16.14
C LEU A 72 -5.62 -7.60 17.15
N HIS A 73 -4.34 -7.48 16.78
CA HIS A 73 -3.34 -6.86 17.65
C HIS A 73 -3.66 -5.39 17.96
N GLU A 74 -3.99 -4.60 16.94
CA GLU A 74 -4.33 -3.17 17.10
C GLU A 74 -5.64 -2.96 17.87
N SER A 75 -6.57 -3.92 17.83
CA SER A 75 -7.84 -3.82 18.56
C SER A 75 -7.71 -4.09 20.07
N ILE A 76 -6.62 -4.75 20.48
CA ILE A 76 -6.39 -5.19 21.87
C ILE A 76 -5.29 -4.35 22.55
N SER A 77 -4.46 -3.67 21.77
CA SER A 77 -3.37 -2.81 22.25
C SER A 77 -3.86 -1.38 22.47
#